data_AF-A0A2W4V4J8-F1
#
_entry.id   AF-A0A2W4V4J8-F1
#
_cell.length_a   1.000
_cell.length_b   1.000
_cell.length_c   1.000
_cell.angle_alpha   90.00
_cell.angle_beta   90.00
_cell.angle_gamma   90.00
#
_symmetry.space_group_name_H-M   'P 1'
#
loop_
_entity.id
_entity.type
_entity.pdbx_description
1 polymer ?
#
loop_
_entity_poly.entity_id
_entity_poly.type
_entity_poly.pdbx_seq_one_letter_code
_entity_poly.pdbx_strand_id
1 'polypeptide(L)'
;MERIDDYFCPIQGAAFAHAVPSLRAKIGIAPFEPLGSNYGVAGNTFRAYRDWPERPSAVYRLWAEGVCGELDVELLTQQLETNEGFDVWHSSLASSLQDAWLQKQGEPLSFAHQHKLVDLFVKWLSSHNLSSPSLSESLVTRANCALDSQTLSKLNECLSMALPIVSPSMGDIHSKKTYEFCQKLIERFSIHFGGSRLLFDYFAWRSGGSGA
;
A
#
# COMPACT_ATOMS: atom_id res chain seq x y z
N MET A 1 -12.95 15.81 -24.62
CA MET A 1 -11.93 15.41 -23.62
C MET A 1 -12.11 13.92 -23.43
N GLU A 2 -11.14 13.11 -23.83
CA GLU A 2 -11.21 11.64 -23.70
C GLU A 2 -11.26 11.25 -22.23
N ARG A 3 -12.01 10.20 -21.88
CA ARG A 3 -12.10 9.71 -20.51
C ARG A 3 -10.92 8.79 -20.27
N ILE A 4 -10.31 8.83 -19.09
CA ILE A 4 -9.21 7.91 -18.76
C ILE A 4 -9.66 6.43 -18.87
N ASP A 5 -10.94 6.19 -18.65
CA ASP A 5 -11.59 4.89 -18.71
C ASP A 5 -11.51 4.27 -20.12
N ASP A 6 -11.39 5.09 -21.17
CA ASP A 6 -11.23 4.66 -22.57
C ASP A 6 -9.87 3.95 -22.78
N TYR A 7 -8.92 4.15 -21.86
CA TYR A 7 -7.59 3.55 -21.88
C TYR A 7 -7.48 2.28 -21.03
N PHE A 8 -8.53 1.92 -20.26
CA PHE A 8 -8.49 0.73 -19.42
C PHE A 8 -8.45 -0.54 -20.28
N CYS A 9 -7.49 -1.42 -19.99
CA CYS A 9 -7.36 -2.70 -20.66
C CYS A 9 -8.52 -3.62 -20.24
N PRO A 10 -9.43 -4.01 -21.15
CA PRO A 10 -10.60 -4.81 -20.78
C PRO A 10 -10.23 -6.19 -20.20
N ILE A 11 -9.15 -6.78 -20.69
CA ILE A 11 -8.66 -8.10 -20.24
C ILE A 11 -8.20 -8.02 -18.78
N GLN A 12 -7.37 -7.03 -18.44
CA GLN A 12 -6.90 -6.83 -17.07
C GLN A 12 -8.04 -6.42 -16.14
N GLY A 13 -8.96 -5.58 -16.63
CA GLY A 13 -10.16 -5.16 -15.91
C GLY A 13 -11.07 -6.34 -15.52
N ALA A 14 -11.37 -7.22 -16.47
CA ALA A 14 -12.15 -8.43 -16.21
C ALA A 14 -11.44 -9.38 -15.23
N ALA A 15 -10.13 -9.57 -15.38
CA ALA A 15 -9.34 -10.39 -14.47
C ALA A 15 -9.33 -9.82 -13.04
N PHE A 16 -9.23 -8.50 -12.90
CA PHE A 16 -9.31 -7.83 -11.61
C PHE A 16 -10.70 -7.97 -10.98
N ALA A 17 -11.77 -7.66 -11.73
CA ALA A 17 -13.15 -7.79 -11.26
C ALA A 17 -13.46 -9.22 -10.78
N HIS A 18 -13.01 -10.24 -11.53
CA HIS A 18 -13.15 -11.64 -11.14
C HIS A 18 -12.38 -11.97 -9.85
N ALA A 19 -11.23 -11.34 -9.62
CA ALA A 19 -10.42 -11.54 -8.44
C ALA A 19 -11.00 -10.90 -7.17
N VAL A 20 -11.71 -9.77 -7.29
CA VAL A 20 -12.16 -8.92 -6.17
C VAL A 20 -12.78 -9.71 -5.01
N PRO A 21 -13.74 -10.63 -5.19
CA PRO A 21 -14.33 -11.37 -4.06
C PRO A 21 -13.30 -12.17 -3.27
N SER A 22 -12.39 -12.87 -3.96
CA SER A 22 -11.31 -13.64 -3.33
C SER A 22 -10.26 -12.76 -2.64
N LEU A 23 -10.06 -11.54 -3.13
CA LEU A 23 -9.13 -10.58 -2.52
C LEU A 23 -9.74 -9.97 -1.26
N ARG A 24 -11.04 -9.62 -1.29
CA ARG A 24 -11.78 -9.15 -0.10
C ARG A 24 -11.80 -10.20 1.01
N ALA A 25 -11.90 -11.48 0.65
CA ALA A 25 -11.85 -12.58 1.62
C ALA A 25 -10.50 -12.72 2.37
N LYS A 26 -9.45 -11.98 1.97
CA LYS A 26 -8.15 -11.94 2.68
C LYS A 26 -8.05 -10.83 3.71
N ILE A 27 -9.06 -9.98 3.83
CA ILE A 27 -9.06 -8.82 4.72
C ILE A 27 -9.65 -9.23 6.07
N GLY A 28 -9.02 -8.78 7.16
CA GLY A 28 -9.57 -8.96 8.50
C GLY A 28 -9.62 -10.42 8.98
N ILE A 29 -8.82 -11.32 8.39
CA ILE A 29 -8.88 -12.77 8.70
C ILE A 29 -7.78 -13.23 9.65
N ALA A 30 -6.60 -12.59 9.62
CA ALA A 30 -5.46 -13.04 10.41
C ALA A 30 -5.62 -12.60 11.87
N PRO A 31 -5.26 -13.42 12.87
CA PRO A 31 -5.20 -12.97 14.26
C PRO A 31 -4.24 -11.79 14.42
N PHE A 32 -4.66 -10.71 15.06
CA PHE A 32 -3.79 -9.54 15.28
C PHE A 32 -2.71 -9.86 16.33
N GLU A 33 -1.48 -10.09 15.85
CA GLU A 33 -0.30 -10.34 16.68
C GLU A 33 0.72 -9.20 16.47
N PRO A 34 0.71 -8.18 17.33
CA PRO A 34 1.49 -6.95 17.12
C PRO A 34 2.98 -7.08 17.45
N LEU A 35 3.46 -8.24 17.93
CA LEU A 35 4.85 -8.44 18.35
C LEU A 35 5.57 -9.45 17.45
N GLY A 36 6.81 -9.14 17.06
CA GLY A 36 7.65 -10.08 16.30
C GLY A 36 7.25 -10.28 14.84
N SER A 37 6.30 -9.49 14.35
CA SER A 37 5.84 -9.50 12.95
C SER A 37 6.87 -8.84 12.03
N ASN A 38 6.68 -9.03 10.71
CA ASN A 38 7.38 -8.23 9.70
C ASN A 38 6.59 -6.97 9.30
N TYR A 39 5.35 -6.81 9.77
CA TYR A 39 4.49 -5.66 9.46
C TYR A 39 4.35 -5.37 7.96
N GLY A 40 4.31 -6.42 7.13
CA GLY A 40 4.08 -6.31 5.69
C GLY A 40 5.34 -6.16 4.82
N VAL A 41 6.53 -6.05 5.41
CA VAL A 41 7.78 -5.98 4.62
C VAL A 41 8.39 -7.37 4.38
N ALA A 42 8.99 -7.55 3.21
CA ALA A 42 9.69 -8.75 2.81
C ALA A 42 11.22 -8.56 2.89
N GLY A 43 11.97 -9.66 2.77
CA GLY A 43 13.44 -9.63 2.89
C GLY A 43 14.14 -8.73 1.85
N ASN A 44 13.51 -8.46 0.72
CA ASN A 44 14.04 -7.58 -0.33
C ASN A 44 13.65 -6.09 -0.16
N THR A 45 12.73 -5.75 0.75
CA THR A 45 12.19 -4.38 0.89
C THR A 45 13.28 -3.34 1.18
N PHE A 46 14.32 -3.74 1.93
CA PHE A 46 15.39 -2.84 2.36
C PHE A 46 16.70 -3.00 1.58
N ARG A 47 16.69 -3.67 0.43
CA ARG A 47 17.93 -3.95 -0.34
C ARG A 47 18.71 -2.68 -0.68
N ALA A 48 18.02 -1.57 -0.95
CA ALA A 48 18.62 -0.27 -1.27
C ALA A 48 19.39 0.36 -0.09
N TYR A 49 19.17 -0.13 1.12
CA TYR A 49 19.69 0.44 2.37
C TYR A 49 20.64 -0.52 3.10
N ARG A 50 21.19 -1.51 2.41
CA ARG A 50 22.02 -2.56 3.02
C ARG A 50 23.29 -2.03 3.71
N ASP A 51 23.77 -0.86 3.27
CA ASP A 51 25.02 -0.24 3.73
C ASP A 51 24.77 0.83 4.82
N TRP A 52 23.54 0.90 5.35
CA TRP A 52 23.16 1.87 6.39
C TRP A 52 23.65 1.44 7.78
N PRO A 53 23.90 2.39 8.69
CA PRO A 53 24.51 2.12 10.00
C PRO A 53 23.76 1.08 10.83
N GLU A 54 22.44 1.22 10.91
CA GLU A 54 21.57 0.29 11.62
C GLU A 54 20.82 -0.59 10.63
N ARG A 55 20.53 -1.84 11.01
CA ARG A 55 19.78 -2.76 10.15
C ARG A 55 18.40 -2.16 9.83
N PRO A 56 18.10 -1.78 8.56
CA PRO A 56 16.88 -1.02 8.23
C PRO A 56 15.59 -1.76 8.61
N SER A 57 15.58 -3.09 8.48
CA SER A 57 14.44 -3.91 8.90
C SER A 57 14.20 -3.88 10.40
N ALA A 58 15.25 -3.70 11.22
CA ALA A 58 15.11 -3.60 12.67
C ALA A 58 14.52 -2.23 13.05
N VAL A 59 15.01 -1.14 12.42
CA VAL A 59 14.47 0.21 12.62
C VAL A 59 12.98 0.27 12.26
N TYR A 60 12.61 -0.28 11.10
CA TYR A 60 11.20 -0.35 10.68
C TYR A 60 10.33 -1.14 11.66
N ARG A 61 10.76 -2.34 12.07
CA ARG A 61 9.98 -3.18 12.98
C ARG A 61 9.80 -2.52 14.35
N LEU A 62 10.84 -1.88 14.88
CA LEU A 62 10.74 -1.15 16.14
C LEU A 62 9.72 -0.01 16.06
N TRP A 63 9.71 0.75 14.96
CA TRP A 63 8.68 1.77 14.72
C TRP A 63 7.28 1.16 14.64
N ALA A 64 7.10 0.10 13.84
CA ALA A 64 5.81 -0.54 13.65
C ALA A 64 5.28 -1.20 14.95
N GLU A 65 6.16 -1.79 15.75
CA GLU A 65 5.86 -2.30 17.10
C GLU A 65 5.34 -1.17 18.00
N GLY A 66 5.99 -0.01 17.98
CA GLY A 66 5.54 1.18 18.72
C GLY A 66 4.13 1.63 18.28
N VAL A 67 3.92 1.77 16.97
CA VAL A 67 2.60 2.13 16.41
C VAL A 67 1.53 1.12 16.81
N CYS A 68 1.83 -0.18 16.76
CA CYS A 68 0.89 -1.23 17.16
C CYS A 68 0.64 -1.25 18.68
N GLY A 69 1.65 -0.93 19.50
CA GLY A 69 1.54 -0.86 20.96
C GLY A 69 0.65 0.29 21.44
N GLU A 70 0.54 1.35 20.65
CA GLU A 70 -0.30 2.52 20.91
C GLU A 70 -1.64 2.49 20.15
N LEU A 71 -1.95 1.39 19.46
CA LEU A 71 -3.12 1.29 18.59
C LEU A 71 -4.43 1.25 19.38
N ASP A 72 -5.17 2.36 19.35
CA ASP A 72 -6.56 2.43 19.80
C ASP A 72 -7.50 2.18 18.61
N VAL A 73 -8.17 1.02 18.62
CA VAL A 73 -9.08 0.60 17.55
C VAL A 73 -10.32 1.49 17.45
N GLU A 74 -10.87 1.97 18.56
CA GLU A 74 -12.08 2.80 18.55
C GLU A 74 -11.76 4.18 17.98
N LEU A 75 -10.68 4.79 18.46
CA LEU A 75 -10.21 6.07 17.94
C LEU A 75 -9.84 5.95 16.46
N LEU A 76 -9.13 4.89 16.06
CA LEU A 76 -8.77 4.69 14.67
C LEU A 76 -10.01 4.49 13.79
N THR A 77 -11.01 3.73 14.27
CA THR A 77 -12.27 3.55 13.54
C THR A 77 -12.91 4.92 13.22
N GLN A 78 -12.99 5.82 14.21
CA GLN A 78 -13.53 7.17 14.03
C GLN A 78 -12.70 8.02 13.07
N GLN A 79 -11.37 7.96 13.19
CA GLN A 79 -10.46 8.70 12.31
C GLN A 79 -10.59 8.26 10.85
N LEU A 80 -10.84 6.97 10.59
CA LEU A 80 -10.89 6.43 9.23
C LEU A 80 -12.31 6.44 8.62
N GLU A 81 -13.28 7.13 9.23
CA GLU A 81 -14.63 7.28 8.67
C GLU A 81 -14.67 8.12 7.39
N THR A 82 -13.67 8.98 7.16
CA THR A 82 -13.59 9.87 5.99
C THR A 82 -12.27 9.69 5.25
N ASN A 83 -12.23 10.14 3.99
CA ASN A 83 -10.99 10.13 3.21
C ASN A 83 -9.97 11.09 3.82
N GLU A 84 -10.42 12.25 4.27
CA GLU A 84 -9.59 13.27 4.91
C GLU A 84 -8.98 12.74 6.21
N GLY A 85 -9.77 12.02 7.01
CA GLY A 85 -9.29 11.41 8.25
C GLY A 85 -8.26 10.30 7.99
N PHE A 86 -8.48 9.48 6.95
CA PHE A 86 -7.47 8.53 6.49
C PHE A 86 -6.18 9.23 6.04
N ASP A 87 -6.26 10.30 5.26
CA ASP A 87 -5.08 11.02 4.76
C ASP A 87 -4.28 11.66 5.90
N VAL A 88 -4.96 12.18 6.94
CA VAL A 88 -4.32 12.72 8.15
C VAL A 88 -3.60 11.62 8.92
N TRP A 89 -4.26 10.49 9.15
CA TRP A 89 -3.66 9.34 9.85
C TRP A 89 -2.48 8.75 9.06
N HIS A 90 -2.59 8.59 7.75
CA HIS A 90 -1.52 8.11 6.90
C HIS A 90 -0.31 9.05 6.91
N SER A 91 -0.56 10.37 6.87
CA SER A 91 0.49 11.39 6.94
C SER A 91 1.18 11.42 8.31
N SER A 92 0.47 11.12 9.39
CA SER A 92 1.06 11.02 10.73
C SER A 92 1.95 9.77 10.86
N LEU A 93 1.54 8.64 10.29
CA LEU A 93 2.38 7.44 10.19
C LEU A 93 3.65 7.70 9.38
N ALA A 94 3.53 8.40 8.25
CA ALA A 94 4.68 8.76 7.43
C ALA A 94 5.66 9.64 8.22
N SER A 95 5.15 10.68 8.90
CA SER A 95 5.96 11.58 9.72
C SER A 95 6.66 10.84 10.87
N SER A 96 5.93 9.99 11.60
CA SER A 96 6.50 9.24 12.73
C SER A 96 7.55 8.21 12.28
N LEU A 97 7.34 7.57 11.11
CA LEU A 97 8.35 6.70 10.51
C LEU A 97 9.61 7.49 10.17
N GLN A 98 9.45 8.68 9.58
CA GLN A 98 10.57 9.54 9.20
C GLN A 98 11.40 9.95 10.42
N ASP A 99 10.74 10.34 11.50
CA ASP A 99 11.39 10.75 12.74
C ASP A 99 12.15 9.59 13.38
N ALA A 100 11.51 8.42 13.51
CA ALA A 100 12.15 7.21 14.02
C ALA A 100 13.36 6.79 13.16
N TRP A 101 13.23 6.92 11.83
CA TRP A 101 14.29 6.59 10.90
C TRP A 101 15.49 7.55 11.02
N LEU A 102 15.24 8.85 11.01
CA LEU A 102 16.26 9.89 11.17
C LEU A 102 17.03 9.74 12.47
N GLN A 103 16.34 9.46 13.57
CA GLN A 103 16.98 9.26 14.88
C GLN A 103 17.94 8.07 14.90
N LYS A 104 17.64 7.00 14.17
CA LYS A 104 18.45 5.77 14.17
C LYS A 104 19.52 5.74 13.10
N GLN A 105 19.27 6.37 11.96
CA GLN A 105 20.11 6.24 10.78
C GLN A 105 20.90 7.52 10.46
N GLY A 106 20.50 8.66 11.00
CA GLY A 106 21.10 9.97 10.69
C GLY A 106 20.71 10.54 9.32
N GLU A 107 20.05 9.75 8.46
CA GLU A 107 19.62 10.17 7.14
C GLU A 107 18.12 9.91 6.91
N PRO A 108 17.43 10.77 6.15
CA PRO A 108 16.01 10.61 5.86
C PRO A 108 15.74 9.50 4.84
N LEU A 109 14.59 8.83 4.95
CA LEU A 109 14.04 8.09 3.82
C LEU A 109 13.68 9.07 2.70
N SER A 110 13.83 8.63 1.45
CA SER A 110 13.20 9.31 0.32
C SER A 110 11.67 9.24 0.44
N PHE A 111 10.98 10.26 -0.06
CA PHE A 111 9.50 10.33 -0.08
C PHE A 111 8.84 9.01 -0.56
N ALA A 112 9.34 8.45 -1.67
CA ALA A 112 8.80 7.24 -2.26
C ALA A 112 8.88 6.03 -1.30
N HIS A 113 10.05 5.82 -0.70
CA HIS A 113 10.27 4.69 0.21
C HIS A 113 9.54 4.86 1.54
N GLN A 114 9.46 6.09 2.06
CA GLN A 114 8.67 6.41 3.25
C GLN A 114 7.21 6.00 3.06
N HIS A 115 6.55 6.50 2.01
CA HIS A 115 5.15 6.16 1.75
C HIS A 115 4.94 4.69 1.41
N LYS A 116 5.86 4.06 0.66
CA LYS A 116 5.78 2.61 0.42
C LYS A 116 5.79 1.80 1.71
N LEU A 117 6.66 2.13 2.66
CA LEU A 117 6.75 1.41 3.93
C LEU A 117 5.50 1.59 4.79
N VAL A 118 4.89 2.77 4.77
CA VAL A 118 3.59 3.02 5.40
C VAL A 118 2.47 2.26 4.69
N ASP A 119 2.42 2.27 3.35
CA ASP A 119 1.40 1.54 2.59
C ASP A 119 1.48 0.03 2.82
N LEU A 120 2.69 -0.53 2.92
CA LEU A 120 2.91 -1.93 3.31
C LEU A 120 2.43 -2.21 4.74
N PHE A 121 2.68 -1.30 5.68
CA PHE A 121 2.18 -1.40 7.04
C PHE A 121 0.64 -1.42 7.08
N VAL A 122 0.00 -0.47 6.38
CA VAL A 122 -1.47 -0.37 6.31
C VAL A 122 -2.08 -1.60 5.63
N LYS A 123 -1.46 -2.10 4.56
CA LYS A 123 -1.86 -3.36 3.93
C LYS A 123 -1.75 -4.53 4.91
N TRP A 124 -0.65 -4.65 5.65
CA TRP A 124 -0.51 -5.66 6.69
C TRP A 124 -1.63 -5.52 7.72
N LEU A 125 -1.85 -4.33 8.26
CA LEU A 125 -2.89 -4.05 9.24
C LEU A 125 -4.28 -4.48 8.74
N SER A 126 -4.61 -4.19 7.47
CA SER A 126 -5.89 -4.58 6.85
C SER A 126 -6.13 -6.09 6.77
N SER A 127 -5.07 -6.91 6.78
CA SER A 127 -5.21 -8.37 6.74
C SER A 127 -5.56 -8.98 8.11
N HIS A 128 -5.43 -8.20 9.18
CA HIS A 128 -5.63 -8.66 10.56
C HIS A 128 -7.02 -8.30 11.08
N ASN A 129 -7.60 -9.19 11.88
CA ASN A 129 -8.85 -8.97 12.58
C ASN A 129 -8.62 -8.03 13.77
N LEU A 130 -8.98 -6.76 13.59
CA LEU A 130 -8.92 -5.73 14.64
C LEU A 130 -10.22 -5.65 15.46
N SER A 131 -11.10 -6.64 15.39
CA SER A 131 -12.40 -6.67 16.09
C SER A 131 -13.34 -5.50 15.74
N SER A 132 -13.11 -4.79 14.64
CA SER A 132 -13.95 -3.71 14.12
C SER A 132 -14.20 -3.91 12.62
N PRO A 133 -15.40 -4.38 12.22
CA PRO A 133 -15.77 -4.51 10.81
C PRO A 133 -15.75 -3.18 10.06
N SER A 134 -16.17 -2.09 10.73
CA SER A 134 -16.14 -0.73 10.16
C SER A 134 -14.73 -0.29 9.84
N LEU A 135 -13.77 -0.54 10.74
CA LEU A 135 -12.36 -0.26 10.48
C LEU A 135 -11.83 -1.06 9.29
N SER A 136 -12.17 -2.34 9.22
CA SER A 136 -11.77 -3.21 8.11
C SER A 136 -12.29 -2.68 6.77
N GLU A 137 -13.57 -2.28 6.69
CA GLU A 137 -14.13 -1.69 5.48
C GLU A 137 -13.49 -0.34 5.16
N SER A 138 -13.20 0.49 6.17
CA SER A 138 -12.50 1.76 5.97
C SER A 138 -11.10 1.57 5.41
N LEU A 139 -10.35 0.59 5.90
CA LEU A 139 -9.04 0.23 5.34
C LEU A 139 -9.18 -0.27 3.90
N VAL A 140 -10.16 -1.13 3.60
CA VAL A 140 -10.36 -1.63 2.23
C VAL A 140 -10.69 -0.51 1.24
N THR A 141 -11.56 0.42 1.64
CA THR A 141 -12.05 1.47 0.75
C THR A 141 -11.05 2.60 0.57
N ARG A 142 -10.25 2.91 1.60
CA ARG A 142 -9.42 4.13 1.62
C ARG A 142 -7.92 3.86 1.50
N ALA A 143 -7.43 2.69 1.91
CA ALA A 143 -6.00 2.43 1.90
C ALA A 143 -5.38 2.55 0.50
N ASN A 144 -4.20 3.15 0.47
CA ASN A 144 -3.39 3.30 -0.72
C ASN A 144 -2.80 1.95 -1.17
N CYS A 145 -2.44 1.87 -2.45
CA CYS A 145 -1.63 0.76 -2.97
C CYS A 145 -0.17 1.01 -2.62
N ALA A 146 0.55 -0.01 -2.14
CA ALA A 146 1.99 0.12 -1.92
C ALA A 146 2.70 0.14 -3.28
N LEU A 147 3.06 1.34 -3.72
CA LEU A 147 3.75 1.49 -5.01
C LEU A 147 5.10 0.79 -4.97
N ASP A 148 5.40 0.05 -6.04
CA ASP A 148 6.69 -0.52 -6.38
C ASP A 148 6.74 -0.95 -7.84
N SER A 149 7.84 -1.58 -8.27
CA SER A 149 8.00 -1.99 -9.65
C SER A 149 6.89 -2.92 -10.13
N GLN A 150 6.36 -3.80 -9.27
CA GLN A 150 5.31 -4.75 -9.64
C GLN A 150 3.95 -4.06 -9.76
N THR A 151 3.58 -3.21 -8.79
CA THR A 151 2.30 -2.49 -8.83
C THR A 151 2.27 -1.44 -9.94
N LEU A 152 3.40 -0.77 -10.20
CA LEU A 152 3.54 0.18 -11.31
C LEU A 152 3.53 -0.53 -12.69
N SER A 153 4.18 -1.69 -12.81
CA SER A 153 4.09 -2.50 -14.04
C SER A 153 2.66 -2.94 -14.30
N LYS A 154 1.97 -3.45 -13.27
CA LYS A 154 0.57 -3.84 -13.38
C LYS A 154 -0.33 -2.66 -13.74
N LEU A 155 -0.09 -1.47 -13.17
CA LEU A 155 -0.82 -0.26 -13.53
C LEU A 155 -0.66 0.07 -15.02
N ASN A 156 0.55 -0.05 -15.57
CA ASN A 156 0.77 0.21 -16.98
C ASN A 156 0.00 -0.79 -17.87
N GLU A 157 0.03 -2.09 -17.54
CA GLU A 157 -0.78 -3.11 -18.22
C GLU A 157 -2.28 -2.81 -18.16
N CYS A 158 -2.79 -2.42 -16.99
CA CYS A 158 -4.18 -2.05 -16.78
C CYS A 158 -4.61 -0.80 -17.57
N LEU A 159 -3.66 0.05 -17.95
CA LEU A 159 -3.86 1.23 -18.79
C LEU A 159 -3.47 0.99 -20.25
N SER A 160 -3.45 -0.26 -20.70
CA SER A 160 -3.12 -0.62 -22.09
C SER A 160 -1.75 -0.09 -22.54
N MET A 161 -0.79 -0.05 -21.61
CA MET A 161 0.56 0.49 -21.80
C MET A 161 0.60 1.99 -22.11
N ALA A 162 -0.42 2.76 -21.72
CA ALA A 162 -0.49 4.20 -21.97
C ALA A 162 0.50 5.02 -21.12
N LEU A 163 1.08 4.46 -20.06
CA LEU A 163 2.12 5.15 -19.29
C LEU A 163 3.49 4.90 -19.97
N PRO A 164 4.28 5.94 -20.22
CA PRO A 164 5.59 5.82 -20.87
C PRO A 164 6.68 5.31 -19.89
N ILE A 165 6.41 4.20 -19.19
CA ILE A 165 7.30 3.63 -18.17
C ILE A 165 7.67 2.20 -18.58
N VAL A 166 8.90 2.02 -19.07
CA VAL A 166 9.36 0.75 -19.69
C VAL A 166 10.02 -0.20 -18.68
N SER A 167 10.31 0.26 -17.46
CA SER A 167 10.82 -0.56 -16.35
C SER A 167 10.59 0.16 -15.03
N PRO A 168 9.33 0.23 -14.55
CA PRO A 168 9.01 1.05 -13.40
C PRO A 168 9.77 0.60 -12.16
N SER A 169 10.19 1.58 -11.37
CA SER A 169 10.90 1.42 -10.12
C SER A 169 10.42 2.44 -9.10
N MET A 170 10.77 2.23 -7.83
CA MET A 170 10.55 3.25 -6.81
C MET A 170 11.33 4.55 -7.06
N GLY A 171 12.39 4.48 -7.86
CA GLY A 171 13.13 5.66 -8.28
C GLY A 171 12.30 6.63 -9.10
N ASP A 172 11.27 6.15 -9.82
CA ASP A 172 10.44 6.99 -10.70
C ASP A 172 9.42 7.86 -9.93
N ILE A 173 9.20 7.58 -8.64
CA ILE A 173 8.28 8.34 -7.78
C ILE A 173 9.06 9.48 -7.09
N HIS A 174 9.37 10.52 -7.85
CA HIS A 174 10.20 11.62 -7.35
C HIS A 174 9.49 12.60 -6.42
N SER A 175 8.15 12.61 -6.38
CA SER A 175 7.39 13.62 -5.66
C SER A 175 6.02 13.11 -5.19
N LYS A 176 5.43 13.85 -4.25
CA LYS A 176 4.04 13.70 -3.83
C LYS A 176 3.06 13.72 -5.00
N LYS A 177 3.28 14.59 -5.99
CA LYS A 177 2.41 14.67 -7.17
C LYS A 177 2.44 13.39 -8.00
N THR A 178 3.62 12.80 -8.20
CA THR A 178 3.76 11.54 -8.95
C THR A 178 3.09 10.39 -8.20
N TYR A 179 3.32 10.30 -6.88
CA TYR A 179 2.68 9.30 -6.03
C TYR A 179 1.15 9.42 -6.08
N GLU A 180 0.60 10.62 -5.84
CA GLU A 180 -0.84 10.87 -5.89
C GLU A 180 -1.44 10.58 -7.26
N PHE A 181 -0.71 10.90 -8.33
CA PHE A 181 -1.14 10.59 -9.69
C PHE A 181 -1.29 9.08 -9.90
N CYS A 182 -0.28 8.28 -9.50
CA CYS A 182 -0.36 6.83 -9.55
C CYS A 182 -1.52 6.29 -8.69
N GLN A 183 -1.69 6.77 -7.45
CA GLN A 183 -2.79 6.37 -6.58
C GLN A 183 -4.16 6.66 -7.21
N LYS A 184 -4.33 7.84 -7.84
CA LYS A 184 -5.57 8.23 -8.52
C LYS A 184 -5.87 7.37 -9.74
N LEU A 185 -4.85 7.00 -10.52
CA LEU A 185 -5.03 6.10 -11.66
C LEU A 185 -5.47 4.70 -11.20
N ILE A 186 -4.81 4.17 -10.17
CA ILE A 186 -5.17 2.89 -9.55
C ILE A 186 -6.60 2.96 -9.00
N GLU A 187 -6.94 4.02 -8.26
CA GLU A 187 -8.28 4.22 -7.71
C GLU A 187 -9.35 4.20 -8.80
N ARG A 188 -9.17 4.99 -9.88
CA ARG A 188 -10.14 5.04 -10.98
C ARG A 188 -10.32 3.70 -11.67
N PHE A 189 -9.22 3.01 -11.98
CA PHE A 189 -9.27 1.66 -12.54
C PHE A 189 -10.00 0.70 -11.59
N SER A 190 -9.63 0.71 -10.32
CA SER A 190 -10.21 -0.19 -9.33
C SER A 190 -11.71 0.04 -9.14
N ILE A 191 -12.14 1.29 -8.98
CA ILE A 191 -13.56 1.63 -8.83
C ILE A 191 -14.35 1.21 -10.06
N HIS A 192 -13.82 1.45 -11.27
CA HIS A 192 -14.47 1.05 -12.52
C HIS A 192 -14.75 -0.46 -12.58
N PHE A 193 -13.87 -1.27 -12.00
CA PHE A 193 -13.98 -2.73 -11.96
C PHE A 193 -14.41 -3.29 -10.58
N GLY A 194 -15.01 -2.46 -9.71
CA GLY A 194 -15.65 -2.89 -8.46
C GLY A 194 -14.72 -3.18 -7.27
N GLY A 195 -13.47 -2.74 -7.32
CA GLY A 195 -12.47 -2.91 -6.27
C GLY A 195 -12.02 -1.60 -5.61
N SER A 196 -10.84 -1.64 -4.99
CA SER A 196 -10.17 -0.49 -4.37
C SER A 196 -8.66 -0.49 -4.67
N ARG A 197 -7.95 0.55 -4.25
CA ARG A 197 -6.48 0.62 -4.35
C ARG A 197 -5.80 -0.52 -3.59
N LEU A 198 -6.26 -0.82 -2.38
CA LEU A 198 -5.75 -1.94 -1.60
C LEU A 198 -5.94 -3.28 -2.32
N LEU A 199 -7.12 -3.52 -2.90
CA LEU A 199 -7.37 -4.78 -3.62
C LEU A 199 -6.52 -4.87 -4.89
N PHE A 200 -6.27 -3.75 -5.56
CA PHE A 200 -5.34 -3.70 -6.69
C PHE A 200 -3.94 -4.12 -6.27
N ASP A 201 -3.48 -3.70 -5.10
CA ASP A 201 -2.18 -4.11 -4.57
C ASP A 201 -2.08 -5.63 -4.44
N TYR A 202 -3.08 -6.28 -3.81
CA TYR A 202 -3.13 -7.73 -3.73
C TYR A 202 -3.23 -8.40 -5.10
N PHE A 203 -3.93 -7.78 -6.06
CA PHE A 203 -4.04 -8.28 -7.43
C PHE A 203 -2.71 -8.23 -8.18
N ALA A 204 -2.00 -7.11 -8.12
CA ALA A 204 -0.70 -6.93 -8.77
C ALA A 204 0.34 -7.95 -8.29
N TRP A 205 0.23 -8.35 -7.02
CA TRP A 205 1.09 -9.35 -6.38
C TRP A 205 0.63 -10.80 -6.57
N ARG A 206 -0.49 -11.08 -7.26
CA ARG A 206 -0.82 -12.46 -7.64
C ARG A 206 0.23 -12.96 -8.62
N SER A 207 0.82 -14.11 -8.33
CA SER A 207 1.61 -14.87 -9.29
C SER A 207 0.77 -15.02 -10.57
N GLY A 208 1.29 -14.57 -11.71
CA GLY A 208 0.61 -14.73 -13.00
C GLY A 208 0.19 -16.20 -13.17
N GLY A 209 -1.11 -16.41 -13.39
CA GLY A 209 -1.67 -17.74 -13.58
C GLY A 209 -1.13 -18.36 -14.87
N SER A 210 -0.08 -19.16 -14.75
CA SER A 210 0.12 -20.34 -15.58
C SER A 210 -0.14 -21.54 -14.67
N GLY A 211 -1.36 -22.08 -14.71
CA GLY A 211 -1.74 -23.25 -13.92
C GLY A 211 -3.22 -23.32 -13.54
N ALA A 212 -4.09 -23.44 -14.54
CA ALA A 212 -5.30 -24.27 -14.48
C ALA A 212 -5.49 -24.89 -15.87
#